data_AF-A0A9D5KDA5-F1
#
_entry.id   AF-A0A9D5KDA5-F1
#
_cell.length_a   1.000
_cell.length_b   1.000
_cell.length_c   1.000
_cell.angle_alpha   90.00
_cell.angle_beta   90.00
_cell.angle_gamma   90.00
#
_symmetry.space_group_name_H-M   'P 1'
#
loop_
_entity.id
_entity.type
_entity.pdbx_description
1 polymer ?
#
loop_
_entity_poly.entity_id
_entity_poly.type
_entity_poly.pdbx_seq_one_letter_code
_entity_poly.pdbx_strand_id
1 'polypeptide(L)'
;MTRIEQEKETVAAMLGLYCAGRHGSKDGLCPGCAALLAYSHAQLAHCRFGEKKTTCRICPVHCYRGDMRARIRAVMRYAGPRMPFRHPLLTWRHILNRLGQRRKSRGAST
;
A
#
# COMPACT_ATOMS: atom_id res chain seq x y z
N MET A 1 -4.29 -6.97 -17.13
CA MET A 1 -4.05 -6.03 -16.02
C MET A 1 -2.57 -5.84 -15.84
N THR A 2 -2.11 -4.62 -16.06
CA THR A 2 -0.72 -4.18 -15.84
C THR A 2 -0.40 -4.10 -14.34
N ARG A 3 0.88 -4.14 -13.99
CA ARG A 3 1.35 -3.98 -12.61
C ARG A 3 0.91 -2.63 -12.03
N ILE A 4 0.92 -1.58 -12.84
CA ILE A 4 0.50 -0.24 -12.44
C ILE A 4 -1.01 -0.19 -12.15
N GLU A 5 -1.84 -0.85 -12.97
CA GLU A 5 -3.28 -0.95 -12.71
C GLU A 5 -3.57 -1.70 -11.40
N GLN A 6 -2.89 -2.81 -11.14
CA GLN A 6 -3.03 -3.54 -9.87
C GLN A 6 -2.67 -2.68 -8.65
N GLU A 7 -1.62 -1.86 -8.73
CA GLU A 7 -1.26 -0.92 -7.66
C GLU A 7 -2.33 0.18 -7.50
N LYS A 8 -2.91 0.68 -8.61
CA LYS A 8 -3.99 1.67 -8.57
C LYS A 8 -5.24 1.12 -7.88
N GLU A 9 -5.64 -0.12 -8.20
CA GLU A 9 -6.76 -0.81 -7.57
C GLU A 9 -6.48 -1.10 -6.09
N THR A 10 -5.26 -1.55 -5.77
CA THR A 10 -4.84 -1.80 -4.38
C THR A 10 -4.96 -0.55 -3.53
N VAL A 11 -4.48 0.59 -4.03
CA VAL A 11 -4.58 1.88 -3.31
C VAL A 11 -6.03 2.33 -3.16
N ALA A 12 -6.87 2.15 -4.20
CA ALA A 12 -8.29 2.44 -4.14
C ALA A 12 -9.00 1.62 -3.04
N ALA A 13 -8.74 0.32 -2.98
CA ALA A 13 -9.30 -0.56 -1.95
C ALA A 13 -8.85 -0.16 -0.53
N MET A 14 -7.56 0.15 -0.36
CA MET A 14 -7.04 0.61 0.93
C MET A 14 -7.70 1.93 1.38
N LEU A 15 -7.90 2.87 0.45
CA LEU A 15 -8.56 4.15 0.74
C LEU A 15 -10.04 3.98 1.04
N GLY A 16 -10.74 3.07 0.36
CA GLY A 16 -12.13 2.72 0.66
C GLY A 16 -12.29 2.21 2.08
N LEU A 17 -11.47 1.23 2.48
CA LEU A 17 -11.46 0.69 3.84
C LEU A 17 -11.15 1.77 4.89
N TYR A 18 -10.14 2.60 4.63
CA TYR A 18 -9.77 3.69 5.52
C TYR A 18 -10.90 4.71 5.68
N CYS A 19 -11.50 5.13 4.57
CA CYS A 19 -12.53 6.16 4.55
C CYS A 19 -13.80 5.68 5.26
N ALA A 20 -14.26 4.45 4.98
CA ALA A 20 -15.42 3.87 5.66
C ALA A 20 -15.16 3.73 7.17
N GLY A 21 -13.99 3.21 7.55
CA GLY A 21 -13.69 2.91 8.95
C GLY A 21 -13.28 4.11 9.82
N ARG A 22 -12.72 5.18 9.24
CA ARG A 22 -12.31 6.38 10.00
C ARG A 22 -13.20 7.59 9.81
N HIS A 23 -13.83 7.73 8.65
CA HIS A 23 -14.67 8.90 8.34
C HIS A 23 -16.16 8.55 8.26
N GLY A 24 -16.53 7.27 8.38
CA GLY A 24 -17.94 6.85 8.35
C GLY A 24 -18.62 7.01 6.99
N SER A 25 -17.84 7.15 5.91
CA SER A 25 -18.39 7.28 4.56
C SER A 25 -19.06 5.98 4.13
N LYS A 26 -20.37 6.03 3.82
CA LYS A 26 -21.17 4.88 3.38
C LYS A 26 -21.19 4.75 1.85
N ASP A 27 -21.20 5.89 1.15
CA ASP A 27 -21.27 5.96 -0.30
C ASP A 27 -20.00 6.62 -0.86
N GLY A 28 -19.03 5.79 -1.24
CA GLY A 28 -17.79 6.25 -1.87
C GLY A 28 -16.76 6.87 -0.91
N LEU A 29 -15.79 7.58 -1.49
CA LEU A 29 -14.71 8.25 -0.75
C LEU A 29 -15.10 9.68 -0.39
N CYS A 30 -14.79 10.08 0.85
CA CYS A 30 -14.89 11.50 1.23
C CYS A 30 -13.92 12.35 0.39
N PRO A 31 -14.14 13.68 0.28
CA PRO A 31 -13.31 14.57 -0.55
C PRO A 31 -11.80 14.45 -0.27
N GLY A 32 -11.43 14.31 1.01
CA GLY A 32 -10.04 14.15 1.41
C GLY A 32 -9.41 12.85 0.95
N CYS A 33 -10.16 11.73 0.96
CA CYS A 33 -9.69 10.43 0.48
C CYS A 33 -9.71 10.35 -1.05
N ALA A 34 -10.70 10.98 -1.70
CA ALA A 34 -10.77 11.09 -3.16
C ALA A 34 -9.59 11.88 -3.72
N ALA A 35 -9.23 13.02 -3.10
CA ALA A 35 -8.05 13.79 -3.48
C ALA A 35 -6.74 12.98 -3.33
N LEU A 36 -6.63 12.19 -2.25
CA LEU A 36 -5.48 11.32 -2.04
C LEU A 36 -5.43 10.18 -3.07
N LEU A 37 -6.57 9.63 -3.47
CA LEU A 37 -6.66 8.62 -4.53
C LEU A 37 -6.19 9.17 -5.88
N ALA A 38 -6.74 10.32 -6.28
CA ALA A 38 -6.38 10.99 -7.53
C ALA A 38 -4.87 11.31 -7.58
N TYR A 39 -4.32 11.84 -6.48
CA TYR A 39 -2.89 12.08 -6.36
C TYR A 39 -2.07 10.79 -6.51
N SER A 40 -2.49 9.72 -5.84
CA SER A 40 -1.80 8.43 -5.88
C SER A 40 -1.81 7.83 -7.31
N HIS A 41 -2.93 7.93 -8.01
CA HIS A 41 -3.07 7.48 -9.40
C HIS A 41 -2.19 8.28 -10.36
N ALA A 42 -2.12 9.61 -10.19
CA ALA A 42 -1.23 10.46 -10.97
C ALA A 42 0.24 10.06 -10.76
N GLN A 43 0.67 9.78 -9.53
CA GLN A 43 2.04 9.32 -9.26
C GLN A 43 2.34 7.94 -9.87
N LEU A 44 1.35 7.04 -9.87
CA LEU A 44 1.48 5.71 -10.47
C LEU A 44 1.55 5.77 -12.00
N ALA A 45 0.80 6.68 -12.63
CA ALA A 45 0.84 6.89 -14.09
C ALA A 45 2.22 7.36 -14.56
N HIS A 46 2.92 8.18 -13.77
CA HIS A 46 4.27 8.68 -14.07
C HIS A 46 5.39 7.83 -13.44
N CYS A 47 5.10 6.58 -13.07
CA CYS A 47 6.09 5.75 -12.40
C CYS A 47 7.21 5.34 -13.35
N ARG A 48 8.44 5.78 -13.10
CA ARG A 48 9.65 5.42 -13.86
C ARG A 48 9.91 3.91 -14.00
N PHE A 49 9.36 3.11 -13.08
CA PHE A 49 9.55 1.66 -13.08
C PHE A 49 8.47 0.90 -13.86
N GLY A 50 7.32 1.54 -14.13
CA GLY A 50 6.20 0.93 -14.85
C GLY A 50 5.90 -0.49 -14.38
N GLU A 51 5.98 -1.45 -15.29
CA GLU A 51 5.72 -2.87 -15.04
C GLU A 51 6.73 -3.55 -14.10
N LYS A 52 7.95 -3.02 -14.00
CA LYS A 52 8.98 -3.51 -13.08
C LYS A 52 8.82 -2.95 -11.67
N LYS A 53 7.74 -2.23 -11.39
CA LYS A 53 7.48 -1.60 -10.10
C LYS A 53 7.27 -2.64 -8.99
N THR A 54 8.13 -2.59 -7.97
CA THR A 54 7.97 -3.31 -6.70
C THR A 54 6.92 -2.65 -5.80
N THR A 55 6.63 -3.21 -4.62
CA THR A 55 5.63 -2.59 -3.71
C THR A 55 6.06 -1.20 -3.25
N CYS A 56 5.09 -0.30 -3.07
CA CYS A 56 5.36 1.09 -2.63
C CYS A 56 6.19 1.19 -1.33
N ARG A 57 6.15 0.16 -0.47
CA ARG A 57 6.93 0.10 0.79
C ARG A 57 8.43 -0.05 0.58
N ILE A 58 8.85 -0.78 -0.46
CA ILE A 58 10.25 -1.10 -0.76
C ILE A 58 10.75 -0.39 -2.02
N CYS A 59 9.97 0.57 -2.53
CA CYS A 59 10.32 1.29 -3.73
C CYS A 59 11.56 2.16 -3.45
N PRO A 60 12.60 2.11 -4.30
CA PRO A 60 13.85 2.83 -4.06
C PRO A 60 13.72 4.35 -4.21
N VAL A 61 12.56 4.84 -4.69
CA VAL A 61 12.32 6.26 -4.97
C VAL A 61 11.19 6.79 -4.11
N HIS A 62 11.31 8.04 -3.68
CA HIS A 62 10.26 8.76 -2.97
C HIS A 62 9.45 9.61 -3.95
N CYS A 63 8.33 9.09 -4.43
CA CYS A 63 7.45 9.82 -5.38
C CYS A 63 6.38 10.68 -4.69
N TYR A 64 6.09 10.46 -3.40
CA TYR A 64 5.07 11.24 -2.69
C TYR A 64 5.68 12.47 -2.02
N ARG A 65 4.99 13.61 -2.14
CA ARG A 65 5.24 14.81 -1.32
C ARG A 65 5.05 14.49 0.16
N GLY A 66 5.80 15.16 1.05
CA GLY A 66 5.93 14.79 2.46
C GLY A 66 4.60 14.67 3.22
N ASP A 67 3.70 15.63 3.01
CA ASP A 67 2.34 15.68 3.55
C ASP A 67 1.48 14.51 3.03
N MET A 68 1.44 14.30 1.71
CA MET A 68 0.72 13.20 1.08
C MET A 68 1.28 11.83 1.49
N ARG A 69 2.60 11.74 1.69
CA ARG A 69 3.29 10.54 2.17
C ARG A 69 2.88 10.19 3.59
N ALA A 70 2.70 11.18 4.47
CA ALA A 70 2.18 10.93 5.81
C ALA A 70 0.75 10.38 5.76
N ARG A 71 -0.10 10.95 4.90
CA ARG A 71 -1.50 10.52 4.73
C ARG A 71 -1.61 9.09 4.18
N ILE A 72 -0.89 8.76 3.10
CA ILE A 72 -0.93 7.39 2.55
C ILE A 72 -0.32 6.36 3.50
N ARG A 73 0.69 6.72 4.31
CA ARG A 73 1.21 5.83 5.36
C ARG A 73 0.17 5.55 6.44
N ALA A 74 -0.65 6.54 6.82
CA ALA A 74 -1.74 6.32 7.76
C ALA A 74 -2.77 5.33 7.18
N VAL A 75 -3.11 5.49 5.90
CA VAL A 75 -3.99 4.57 5.15
C VAL A 75 -3.39 3.17 5.12
N MET A 76 -2.13 3.02 4.69
CA MET A 76 -1.45 1.71 4.63
C MET A 76 -1.36 1.04 6.01
N ARG A 77 -1.15 1.81 7.10
CA ARG A 77 -1.11 1.26 8.46
C ARG A 77 -2.47 0.74 8.91
N TYR A 78 -3.54 1.42 8.53
CA TYR A 78 -4.90 1.03 8.89
C TYR A 78 -5.41 -0.12 8.03
N ALA A 79 -5.26 0.00 6.70
CA ALA A 79 -5.77 -0.95 5.73
C ALA A 79 -4.86 -2.18 5.57
N GLY A 80 -3.55 -2.06 5.80
CA GLY A 80 -2.58 -3.15 5.66
C GLY A 80 -2.96 -4.45 6.39
N PRO A 81 -3.29 -4.45 7.70
CA PRO A 81 -3.74 -5.66 8.39
C PRO A 81 -5.16 -6.11 8.01
N ARG A 82 -5.95 -5.24 7.36
CA ARG A 82 -7.36 -5.49 6.97
C ARG A 82 -7.51 -5.94 5.50
N MET A 83 -6.50 -5.72 4.67
CA MET A 83 -6.43 -6.13 3.26
C MET A 83 -6.39 -7.66 2.99
N PRO A 84 -5.86 -8.54 3.87
CA PRO A 84 -5.78 -9.98 3.59
C PRO A 84 -7.14 -10.64 3.34
N PHE A 85 -8.22 -10.04 3.83
CA PHE A 85 -9.59 -10.52 3.66
C PHE A 85 -10.12 -10.38 2.21
N ARG A 86 -9.39 -9.71 1.31
CA ARG A 86 -9.81 -9.50 -0.10
C ARG A 86 -8.90 -10.17 -1.13
N HIS A 87 -7.65 -10.48 -0.78
CA HIS A 87 -6.71 -11.27 -1.61
C HIS A 87 -5.93 -12.27 -0.73
N PRO A 88 -6.49 -13.46 -0.44
CA PRO A 88 -5.94 -14.39 0.55
C PRO A 88 -4.56 -14.97 0.19
N LEU A 89 -4.23 -15.11 -1.11
CA LEU A 89 -3.05 -15.89 -1.53
C LEU A 89 -1.72 -15.10 -1.55
N LEU A 90 -1.75 -13.79 -1.78
CA LEU A 90 -0.52 -12.95 -1.80
C LEU A 90 0.01 -12.65 -0.39
N THR A 91 -0.88 -12.65 0.61
CA THR A 91 -0.54 -12.33 2.00
C THR A 91 0.25 -13.47 2.66
N TRP A 92 -0.10 -14.73 2.38
CA TRP A 92 0.54 -15.90 2.99
C TRP A 92 2.03 -16.00 2.59
N ARG A 93 2.36 -15.74 1.32
CA ARG A 93 3.73 -15.81 0.80
C ARG A 93 4.65 -14.74 1.41
N HIS A 94 4.12 -13.56 1.74
CA HIS A 94 4.89 -12.47 2.36
C HIS A 94 5.06 -12.61 3.89
N ILE A 95 4.13 -13.29 4.56
CA ILE A 95 4.24 -13.60 5.99
C ILE A 95 5.27 -14.70 6.22
N LEU A 96 5.27 -15.78 5.41
CA LEU A 96 6.31 -16.82 5.46
C LEU A 96 7.71 -16.24 5.22
N ASN A 97 7.87 -15.32 4.26
CA ASN A 97 9.15 -14.69 3.99
C ASN A 97 9.63 -13.74 5.11
N ARG A 98 8.71 -13.19 5.92
CA ARG A 98 9.06 -12.40 7.12
C ARG A 98 9.40 -13.25 8.34
N LEU A 99 8.86 -14.46 8.46
CA LEU A 99 9.21 -15.41 9.53
C LEU A 99 10.59 -16.07 9.29
N GLY A 100 11.00 -16.23 8.03
CA GLY A 100 12.32 -16.78 7.67
C GLY A 100 13.52 -15.87 7.96
N GLN A 101 13.36 -14.54 7.95
CA GLN A 101 14.49 -13.61 8.18
C GLN A 101 14.81 -13.37 9.67
N ARG A 102 14.03 -13.92 10.61
CA ARG A 102 14.29 -13.80 12.06
C ARG A 102 15.22 -14.88 12.63
N ARG A 103 15.72 -15.80 11.79
CA ARG A 103 16.70 -16.84 12.18
C ARG A 103 18.15 -16.53 11.79
N LYS A 104 18.42 -15.60 10.85
CA LYS A 104 19.79 -15.34 10.35
C LYS A 104 20.57 -14.26 11.12
N SER A 105 19.97 -13.62 12.12
CA SER A 105 20.62 -12.56 12.93
C SER A 105 20.83 -12.94 14.40
N ARG A 106 20.78 -14.24 14.75
CA ARG A 106 21.18 -14.78 16.07
C ARG A 106 22.36 -15.75 15.98
N GLY A 107 23.30 -15.49 15.07
CA GLY A 107 24.49 -16.31 14.84
C GLY A 107 25.75 -15.49 14.56
N ALA A 108 25.84 -14.27 15.12
CA ALA A 108 27.02 -13.42 15.04
C ALA A 108 27.15 -12.62 16.33
N SER A 109 27.34 -13.32 17.45
CA SER A 109 27.83 -12.77 18.71
C SER A 109 28.19 -13.91 19.66
N THR A 110 29.15 -14.74 19.27
CA THR A 110 30.32 -15.20 20.06
C THR A 110 31.18 -16.10 19.19
#